data_AF-A0AA94JD42-F1
#
_entry.id   AF-A0AA94JD42-F1
#
_cell.length_a   1.000
_cell.length_b   1.000
_cell.length_c   1.000
_cell.angle_alpha   90.00
_cell.angle_beta   90.00
_cell.angle_gamma   90.00
#
_symmetry.space_group_name_H-M   'P 1'
#
loop_
_entity.id
_entity.type
_entity.pdbx_description
1 polymer ?
#
loop_
_entity_poly.entity_id
_entity_poly.type
_entity_poly.pdbx_seq_one_letter_code
_entity_poly.pdbx_strand_id
1 'polypeptide(L)'
;MQQLSNILQNLMQQAEQLDADNRRRHKQLSEQWFAHSLFKCRSNLAVDYVAETQRLATQLEHSNNEHIRTFIAEQISQQLTALSTALRGNQLPLEKRDSRLRQQSRIAALHQKLVTYRGYEQRLLDNVKACRDRHDTLAAQQQEKRLNRCQQAIQALEQDIQRLEEGR
;
A
#
# COMPACT_ATOMS: atom_id res chain seq x y z
N MET A 1 11.77 8.96 -38.95
CA MET A 1 10.42 8.70 -38.38
C MET A 1 10.13 7.20 -38.26
N GLN A 2 10.46 6.36 -39.26
CA GLN A 2 10.29 4.89 -39.18
C GLN A 2 11.02 4.21 -38.00
N GLN A 3 12.18 4.73 -37.57
CA GLN A 3 12.89 4.19 -36.42
C GLN A 3 12.16 4.46 -35.09
N LEU A 4 11.55 5.63 -34.95
CA LEU A 4 10.81 6.01 -33.74
C LEU A 4 9.54 5.16 -33.60
N SER A 5 8.82 4.93 -34.70
CA SER A 5 7.65 4.05 -34.72
C SER A 5 8.01 2.60 -34.36
N ASN A 6 9.14 2.09 -34.87
CA ASN A 6 9.61 0.73 -34.55
C ASN A 6 9.99 0.58 -33.07
N ILE A 7 10.66 1.58 -32.50
CA ILE A 7 11.02 1.60 -31.08
C ILE A 7 9.75 1.66 -30.22
N LEU A 8 8.78 2.51 -30.57
CA LEU A 8 7.51 2.61 -29.85
C LEU A 8 6.71 1.31 -29.91
N GLN A 9 6.66 0.63 -31.06
CA GLN A 9 6.02 -0.69 -31.18
C GLN A 9 6.71 -1.75 -30.31
N ASN A 10 8.04 -1.75 -30.26
CA ASN A 10 8.78 -2.68 -29.41
C ASN A 10 8.54 -2.39 -27.92
N LEU A 11 8.55 -1.12 -27.52
CA LEU A 11 8.22 -0.69 -26.16
C LEU A 11 6.78 -1.03 -25.79
N MET A 12 5.84 -0.93 -26.73
CA MET A 12 4.45 -1.30 -26.53
C MET A 12 4.29 -2.80 -26.26
N GLN A 13 4.95 -3.66 -27.05
CA GLN A 13 4.94 -5.10 -26.80
C GLN A 13 5.58 -5.46 -25.46
N GLN A 14 6.69 -4.81 -25.10
CA GLN A 14 7.32 -5.00 -23.79
C GLN A 14 6.42 -4.55 -22.64
N ALA A 15 5.74 -3.41 -22.79
CA ALA A 15 4.78 -2.89 -21.82
C ALA A 15 3.59 -3.84 -21.64
N GLU A 16 3.03 -4.38 -22.72
CA GLU A 16 1.93 -5.37 -22.68
C GLU A 16 2.35 -6.66 -21.95
N GLN A 17 3.55 -7.18 -22.22
CA GLN A 17 4.07 -8.36 -21.54
C GLN A 17 4.24 -8.11 -20.05
N LEU A 18 4.76 -6.95 -19.68
CA LEU A 18 5.00 -6.57 -18.29
C LEU A 18 3.67 -6.36 -17.53
N ASP A 19 2.67 -5.77 -18.17
CA ASP A 19 1.31 -5.62 -17.64
C ASP A 19 0.62 -6.99 -17.48
N ALA A 20 0.78 -7.90 -18.44
CA ALA A 20 0.24 -9.25 -18.37
C ALA A 20 0.86 -10.07 -17.22
N ASP A 21 2.18 -9.99 -17.06
CA ASP A 21 2.90 -10.62 -15.95
C ASP A 21 2.49 -10.02 -14.60
N ASN A 22 2.20 -8.72 -14.54
CA ASN A 22 1.67 -8.09 -13.33
C ASN A 22 0.29 -8.57 -12.95
N ARG A 23 -0.62 -8.64 -13.92
CA ARG A 23 -1.98 -9.17 -13.70
C ARG A 23 -1.92 -10.59 -13.15
N ARG A 24 -1.04 -11.44 -13.71
CA ARG A 24 -0.80 -12.81 -13.21
C ARG A 24 -0.26 -12.85 -11.79
N ARG A 25 0.61 -11.90 -11.43
CA ARG A 25 1.24 -11.85 -10.10
C ARG A 25 0.38 -11.15 -9.04
N HIS A 26 -0.81 -10.66 -9.37
CA HIS A 26 -1.69 -9.91 -8.47
C HIS A 26 -0.98 -8.82 -7.66
N LYS A 27 0.07 -8.20 -8.23
CA LYS A 27 0.80 -7.13 -7.54
C LYS A 27 -0.06 -5.87 -7.57
N GLN A 28 -0.27 -5.24 -6.41
CA GLN A 28 -0.82 -3.89 -6.38
C GLN A 28 0.27 -2.92 -6.84
N LEU A 29 0.06 -2.40 -8.04
CA LEU A 29 0.95 -1.44 -8.67
C LEU A 29 0.54 -0.04 -8.26
N SER A 30 1.52 0.80 -7.99
CA SER A 30 1.26 2.23 -7.82
C SER A 30 0.83 2.84 -9.15
N GLU A 31 -0.06 3.81 -9.11
CA GLU A 31 -0.42 4.66 -10.27
C GLU A 31 0.65 5.73 -10.58
N GLN A 32 1.77 5.74 -9.83
CA GLN A 32 2.85 6.72 -9.94
C GLN A 32 4.12 6.11 -10.54
N TRP A 33 4.06 5.67 -11.80
CA TRP A 33 5.23 5.09 -12.46
C TRP A 33 6.31 6.11 -12.80
N PHE A 34 5.92 7.33 -13.14
CA PHE A 34 6.82 8.40 -13.57
C PHE A 34 6.48 9.74 -12.90
N ALA A 35 7.44 10.66 -12.87
CA ALA A 35 7.23 12.01 -12.37
C ALA A 35 6.18 12.78 -13.19
N HIS A 36 5.48 13.74 -12.56
CA HIS A 36 4.44 14.54 -13.24
C HIS A 36 4.99 15.44 -14.35
N SER A 37 6.29 15.74 -14.31
CA SER A 37 6.99 16.50 -15.34
C SER A 37 7.20 15.70 -16.63
N LEU A 38 7.19 14.36 -16.56
CA LEU A 38 7.47 13.48 -17.70
C LEU A 38 6.19 13.00 -18.38
N PHE A 39 5.20 12.54 -17.59
CA PHE A 39 3.94 11.99 -18.11
C PHE A 39 2.75 12.65 -17.43
N LYS A 40 1.73 12.97 -18.23
CA LYS A 40 0.46 13.51 -17.73
C LYS A 40 -0.48 12.38 -17.32
N CYS A 41 -0.41 11.22 -17.97
CA CYS A 41 -1.24 10.08 -17.62
C CYS A 41 -0.85 9.48 -16.26
N ARG A 42 -1.87 9.10 -15.49
CA ARG A 42 -1.75 8.33 -14.24
C ARG A 42 -2.51 7.03 -14.46
N SER A 43 -1.77 5.99 -14.85
CA SER A 43 -2.32 4.66 -15.03
C SER A 43 -1.46 3.66 -14.29
N ASN A 44 -2.07 2.56 -13.91
CA ASN A 44 -1.38 1.39 -13.39
C ASN A 44 -0.81 0.49 -14.51
N LEU A 45 -1.11 0.80 -15.78
CA LEU A 45 -0.66 0.07 -16.95
C LEU A 45 0.48 0.80 -17.65
N ALA A 46 1.55 0.06 -17.99
CA ALA A 46 2.65 0.56 -18.80
C ALA A 46 2.19 0.97 -20.21
N VAL A 47 1.19 0.27 -20.75
CA VAL A 47 0.66 0.51 -22.11
C VAL A 47 0.14 1.93 -22.29
N ASP A 48 -0.51 2.49 -21.26
CA ASP A 48 -1.08 3.83 -21.35
C ASP A 48 0.00 4.92 -21.47
N TYR A 49 1.17 4.71 -20.85
CA TYR A 49 2.31 5.61 -20.97
C TYR A 49 2.92 5.57 -22.37
N VAL A 50 3.03 4.38 -22.97
CA VAL A 50 3.51 4.25 -24.36
C VAL A 50 2.52 4.87 -25.35
N ALA A 51 1.22 4.71 -25.12
CA ALA A 51 0.18 5.34 -25.92
C ALA A 51 0.22 6.88 -25.83
N GLU A 52 0.51 7.45 -24.65
CA GLU A 52 0.73 8.90 -24.48
C GLU A 52 1.91 9.38 -25.33
N THR A 53 3.05 8.69 -25.27
CA THR A 53 4.23 9.04 -26.09
C THR A 53 3.94 8.90 -27.59
N GLN A 54 3.15 7.90 -28.00
CA GLN A 54 2.74 7.75 -29.40
C GLN A 54 1.86 8.91 -29.87
N ARG A 55 0.92 9.39 -29.04
CA ARG A 55 0.12 10.58 -29.36
C ARG A 55 0.97 11.84 -29.50
N LEU A 56 1.96 12.01 -28.62
CA LEU A 56 2.93 13.11 -28.71
C LEU A 56 3.79 13.02 -29.97
N ALA A 57 4.19 11.81 -30.36
CA ALA A 57 4.90 11.57 -31.61
C ALA A 57 4.05 11.97 -32.82
N THR A 58 2.79 11.55 -32.89
CA THR A 58 1.87 11.98 -33.96
C THR A 58 1.67 13.50 -33.95
N GLN A 59 1.57 14.12 -32.77
CA GLN A 59 1.44 15.57 -32.65
C GLN A 59 2.68 16.32 -33.19
N LEU A 60 3.88 15.76 -33.01
CA LEU A 60 5.12 16.29 -33.58
C LEU A 60 5.07 16.32 -35.12
N GLU A 61 4.47 15.30 -35.74
CA GLU A 61 4.37 15.20 -37.20
C GLU A 61 3.43 16.26 -37.80
N HIS A 62 2.37 16.62 -37.07
CA HIS A 62 1.34 17.58 -37.53
C HIS A 62 1.61 19.03 -37.07
N SER A 63 2.60 19.25 -36.21
CA SER A 63 2.92 20.57 -35.68
C SER A 63 3.78 21.36 -36.67
N ASN A 64 3.30 22.52 -37.10
CA ASN A 64 4.00 23.39 -38.07
C ASN A 64 4.95 24.41 -37.40
N ASN A 65 4.91 24.53 -36.07
CA ASN A 65 5.72 25.48 -35.30
C ASN A 65 7.04 24.85 -34.83
N GLU A 66 8.16 25.44 -35.24
CA GLU A 66 9.51 24.90 -34.99
C GLU A 66 9.86 24.80 -33.50
N HIS A 67 9.54 25.83 -32.70
CA HIS A 67 9.76 25.79 -31.24
C HIS A 67 8.96 24.68 -30.53
N ILE A 68 7.72 24.46 -30.96
CA ILE A 68 6.87 23.40 -30.41
C ILE A 68 7.43 22.03 -30.81
N ARG A 69 7.94 21.88 -32.02
CA ARG A 69 8.57 20.64 -32.48
C ARG A 69 9.81 20.30 -31.66
N THR A 70 10.68 21.27 -31.39
CA THR A 70 11.89 21.04 -30.58
C THR A 70 11.54 20.63 -29.15
N PHE A 71 10.58 21.32 -28.54
CA PHE A 71 10.11 20.98 -27.19
C PHE A 71 9.48 19.58 -27.12
N ILE A 72 8.60 19.23 -28.07
CA ILE A 72 7.97 17.91 -28.11
C ILE A 72 9.02 16.82 -28.36
N ALA A 73 10.01 17.05 -29.24
CA ALA A 73 11.08 16.09 -29.49
C ALA A 73 11.93 15.83 -28.24
N GLU A 74 12.25 16.87 -27.48
CA GLU A 74 12.96 16.74 -26.20
C GLU A 74 12.12 15.97 -25.17
N GLN A 75 10.83 16.30 -25.06
CA GLN A 75 9.91 15.61 -24.17
C GLN A 75 9.77 14.11 -24.52
N ILE A 76 9.67 13.77 -25.81
CA ILE A 76 9.63 12.38 -26.28
C ILE A 76 10.93 11.65 -25.91
N SER A 77 12.09 12.28 -26.09
CA SER A 77 13.39 11.69 -25.73
C SER A 77 13.48 11.36 -24.23
N GLN A 78 13.02 12.28 -23.37
CA GLN A 78 12.97 12.07 -21.93
C GLN A 78 11.99 10.95 -21.55
N GLN A 79 10.79 10.93 -22.12
CA GLN A 79 9.79 9.88 -21.91
C GLN A 79 10.29 8.50 -22.36
N LEU A 80 10.97 8.43 -23.50
CA LEU A 80 11.46 7.18 -24.08
C LEU A 80 12.67 6.63 -23.31
N THR A 81 13.53 7.50 -22.81
CA THR A 81 14.63 7.13 -21.90
C THR A 81 14.09 6.61 -20.57
N ALA A 82 13.08 7.28 -20.00
CA ALA A 82 12.43 6.83 -18.77
C ALA A 82 11.72 5.48 -18.96
N LEU A 83 10.95 5.32 -20.04
CA LEU A 83 10.26 4.06 -20.38
C LEU A 83 11.25 2.92 -20.61
N SER A 84 12.28 3.12 -21.43
CA SER A 84 13.27 2.07 -21.70
C SER A 84 14.04 1.67 -20.44
N THR A 85 14.34 2.61 -19.55
CA THR A 85 14.98 2.32 -18.26
C THR A 85 14.04 1.54 -17.33
N ALA A 86 12.77 1.95 -17.24
CA ALA A 86 11.77 1.30 -16.41
C ALA A 86 11.45 -0.13 -16.89
N LEU A 87 11.27 -0.32 -18.20
CA LEU A 87 10.98 -1.61 -18.81
C LEU A 87 12.18 -2.56 -18.71
N ARG A 88 13.41 -2.08 -18.97
CA ARG A 88 14.63 -2.91 -18.80
C ARG A 88 14.92 -3.26 -17.36
N GLY A 89 14.69 -2.32 -16.44
CA GLY A 89 14.91 -2.55 -15.02
C GLY A 89 13.90 -3.52 -14.41
N ASN A 90 12.76 -3.77 -15.08
CA ASN A 90 11.61 -4.48 -14.52
C ASN A 90 11.22 -3.95 -13.12
N GLN A 91 11.63 -2.71 -12.81
CA GLN A 91 11.52 -2.08 -11.51
C GLN A 91 10.14 -1.46 -11.43
N LEU A 92 9.18 -2.34 -11.20
CA LEU A 92 7.83 -1.92 -10.87
C LEU A 92 7.88 -1.07 -9.61
N PRO A 93 7.36 0.16 -9.64
CA PRO A 93 7.03 0.90 -8.43
C PRO A 93 5.88 0.14 -7.77
N LEU A 94 6.27 -0.86 -6.98
CA LEU A 94 5.39 -1.50 -6.02
C LEU A 94 4.78 -0.36 -5.20
N GLU A 95 3.46 -0.39 -5.06
CA GLU A 95 2.78 0.49 -4.13
C GLU A 95 3.53 0.37 -2.81
N LYS A 96 4.18 1.46 -2.37
CA LYS A 96 4.79 1.54 -1.04
C LYS A 96 3.63 1.59 -0.07
N ARG A 97 3.04 0.41 0.11
CA ARG A 97 2.08 0.06 1.12
C ARG A 97 2.79 0.41 2.42
N ASP A 98 2.53 1.60 2.97
CA ASP A 98 3.18 2.13 4.16
C ASP A 98 3.06 1.12 5.30
N SER A 99 4.05 0.23 5.38
CA SER A 99 4.11 -0.84 6.36
C SER A 99 4.14 -0.22 7.76
N ARG A 100 4.75 0.97 7.87
CA ARG A 100 4.74 1.83 9.05
C ARG A 100 3.33 2.23 9.47
N LEU A 101 2.48 2.71 8.55
CA LEU A 101 1.10 3.11 8.88
C LEU A 101 0.24 1.91 9.29
N ARG A 102 0.39 0.75 8.60
CA ARG A 102 -0.31 -0.49 8.99
C ARG A 102 0.16 -1.06 10.33
N GLN A 103 1.45 -1.00 10.60
CA GLN A 103 2.00 -1.45 11.88
C GLN A 103 1.54 -0.52 13.01
N GLN A 104 1.53 0.79 12.78
CA GLN A 104 1.05 1.77 13.73
C GLN A 104 -0.46 1.62 13.99
N SER A 105 -1.27 1.37 12.96
CA SER A 105 -2.70 1.11 13.14
C SER A 105 -2.98 -0.23 13.86
N ARG A 106 -2.16 -1.25 13.63
CA ARG A 106 -2.24 -2.53 14.35
C ARG A 106 -1.90 -2.37 15.83
N ILE A 107 -0.84 -1.63 16.17
CA ILE A 107 -0.47 -1.33 17.56
C ILE A 107 -1.59 -0.51 18.24
N ALA A 108 -2.11 0.52 17.58
CA ALA A 108 -3.22 1.31 18.08
C ALA A 108 -4.48 0.46 18.37
N ALA A 109 -4.82 -0.48 17.48
CA ALA A 109 -5.94 -1.39 17.69
C ALA A 109 -5.73 -2.33 18.90
N LEU A 110 -4.50 -2.80 19.12
CA LEU A 110 -4.16 -3.62 20.29
C LEU A 110 -4.27 -2.82 21.59
N HIS A 111 -3.80 -1.57 21.63
CA HIS A 111 -4.01 -0.69 22.79
C HIS A 111 -5.49 -0.43 23.07
N GLN A 112 -6.30 -0.19 22.04
CA GLN A 112 -7.74 0.00 22.22
C GLN A 112 -8.42 -1.24 22.82
N LYS A 113 -8.00 -2.43 22.39
CA LYS A 113 -8.48 -3.70 22.94
C LYS A 113 -8.06 -3.87 24.41
N LEU A 114 -6.83 -3.50 24.76
CA LEU A 114 -6.32 -3.53 26.13
C LEU A 114 -7.11 -2.60 27.05
N VAL A 115 -7.39 -1.37 26.62
CA VAL A 115 -8.23 -0.42 27.39
C VAL A 115 -9.63 -1.02 27.64
N THR A 116 -10.21 -1.65 26.62
CA THR A 116 -11.52 -2.30 26.74
C THR A 116 -11.48 -3.45 27.75
N TYR A 117 -10.44 -4.27 27.72
CA TYR A 117 -10.27 -5.41 28.65
C TYR A 117 -10.05 -4.96 30.08
N ARG A 118 -9.27 -3.89 30.31
CA ARG A 118 -9.14 -3.27 31.64
C ARG A 118 -10.48 -2.72 32.15
N GLY A 119 -11.31 -2.15 31.27
CA GLY A 119 -12.67 -1.76 31.62
C GLY A 119 -13.57 -2.95 32.04
N TYR A 120 -13.43 -4.09 31.37
CA TYR A 120 -14.12 -5.32 31.77
C TYR A 120 -13.59 -5.89 33.09
N GLU A 121 -12.29 -5.81 33.34
CA GLU A 121 -11.67 -6.23 34.60
C GLU A 121 -12.26 -5.48 35.79
N GLN A 122 -12.35 -4.15 35.70
CA GLN A 122 -12.94 -3.33 36.77
C GLN A 122 -14.38 -3.74 37.07
N ARG A 123 -15.21 -3.93 36.04
CA ARG A 123 -16.60 -4.40 36.22
C ARG A 123 -16.68 -5.80 36.82
N LEU A 124 -15.76 -6.69 36.48
CA LEU A 124 -15.70 -8.04 37.06
C LEU A 124 -15.30 -7.97 38.54
N LEU A 125 -14.34 -7.12 38.90
CA LEU A 125 -13.94 -6.88 40.29
C LEU A 125 -15.12 -6.35 41.13
N ASP A 126 -15.87 -5.38 40.59
CA ASP A 126 -17.05 -4.84 41.27
C ASP A 126 -18.15 -5.89 41.45
N ASN A 127 -18.36 -6.76 40.45
CA ASN A 127 -19.30 -7.89 40.57
C ASN A 127 -18.84 -8.92 41.61
N VAL A 128 -17.54 -9.23 41.69
CA VAL A 128 -17.00 -10.13 42.73
C VAL A 128 -17.24 -9.54 44.13
N LYS A 129 -16.98 -8.24 44.31
CA LYS A 129 -17.27 -7.54 45.58
C LYS A 129 -18.76 -7.62 45.93
N ALA A 130 -19.64 -7.28 44.98
CA ALA A 130 -21.08 -7.35 45.19
C ALA A 130 -21.60 -8.76 45.52
N CYS A 131 -21.05 -9.80 44.90
CA CYS A 131 -21.38 -11.20 45.25
C CYS A 131 -20.90 -11.59 46.65
N ARG A 132 -19.72 -11.13 47.06
CA ARG A 132 -19.18 -11.34 48.41
C ARG A 132 -20.01 -10.64 49.47
N ASP A 133 -20.43 -9.40 49.21
CA ASP A 133 -21.30 -8.63 50.12
C ASP A 133 -22.66 -9.30 50.32
N ARG A 134 -23.17 -9.97 49.28
CA ARG A 134 -24.40 -10.78 49.32
C ARG A 134 -24.22 -12.17 49.95
N HIS A 135 -23.02 -12.52 50.41
CA HIS A 135 -22.64 -13.85 50.90
C HIS A 135 -22.90 -14.99 49.90
N ASP A 136 -22.97 -14.69 48.60
CA ASP A 136 -23.14 -15.69 47.54
C ASP A 136 -21.76 -16.22 47.09
N THR A 137 -21.29 -17.26 47.80
CA THR A 137 -19.96 -17.84 47.60
C THR A 137 -19.81 -18.53 46.24
N LEU A 138 -20.89 -19.11 45.71
CA LEU A 138 -20.89 -19.84 44.44
C LEU A 138 -20.79 -18.87 43.27
N ALA A 139 -21.56 -17.77 43.29
CA ALA A 139 -21.47 -16.73 42.28
C ALA A 139 -20.11 -16.00 42.32
N ALA A 140 -19.59 -15.72 43.53
CA ALA A 140 -18.27 -15.09 43.69
C ALA A 140 -17.15 -15.92 43.04
N GLN A 141 -17.10 -17.24 43.30
CA GLN A 141 -16.12 -18.14 42.71
C GLN A 141 -16.21 -18.20 41.17
N GLN A 142 -17.42 -18.14 40.60
CA GLN A 142 -17.58 -18.10 39.14
C GLN A 142 -17.05 -16.81 38.53
N GLN A 143 -17.32 -15.65 39.14
CA GLN A 143 -16.80 -14.38 38.66
C GLN A 143 -15.28 -14.27 38.83
N GLU A 144 -14.70 -14.83 39.90
CA GLU A 144 -13.25 -14.91 40.10
C GLU A 144 -12.56 -15.76 39.00
N LYS A 145 -13.16 -16.87 38.58
CA LYS A 145 -12.64 -17.67 37.46
C LYS A 145 -12.64 -16.87 36.15
N ARG A 146 -13.66 -16.05 35.92
CA ARG A 146 -13.74 -15.17 34.73
C ARG A 146 -12.71 -14.04 34.80
N LEU A 147 -12.52 -13.47 35.97
CA LEU A 147 -11.50 -12.44 36.23
C LEU A 147 -10.09 -12.97 35.94
N ASN A 148 -9.75 -14.16 36.45
CA ASN A 148 -8.45 -14.79 36.19
C ASN A 148 -8.19 -15.02 34.71
N ARG A 149 -9.20 -15.49 33.95
CA ARG A 149 -9.08 -15.65 32.48
C ARG A 149 -8.88 -14.31 31.77
N CYS A 150 -9.55 -13.25 32.25
CA CYS A 150 -9.41 -11.91 31.70
C CYS A 150 -8.00 -11.36 31.94
N GLN A 151 -7.45 -11.55 33.15
CA GLN A 151 -6.09 -11.16 33.50
C GLN A 151 -5.03 -11.88 32.66
N GLN A 152 -5.18 -13.19 32.44
CA GLN A 152 -4.32 -13.94 31.54
C GLN A 152 -4.38 -13.42 30.09
N ALA A 153 -5.58 -13.08 29.61
CA ALA A 153 -5.75 -12.52 28.27
C ALA A 153 -5.14 -11.11 28.14
N ILE A 154 -5.19 -10.29 29.20
CA ILE A 154 -4.53 -8.97 29.24
C ILE A 154 -3.00 -9.14 29.20
N GLN A 155 -2.44 -10.04 30.01
CA GLN A 155 -0.99 -10.31 30.01
C GLN A 155 -0.50 -10.81 28.65
N ALA A 156 -1.24 -11.71 28.00
CA ALA A 156 -0.92 -12.17 26.65
C ALA A 156 -0.94 -11.02 25.62
N LEU A 157 -1.95 -10.14 25.71
CA LEU A 157 -2.05 -8.94 24.86
C LEU A 157 -0.90 -7.96 25.09
N GLU A 158 -0.49 -7.75 26.35
CA GLU A 158 0.64 -6.89 26.71
C GLU A 158 1.96 -7.44 26.17
N GLN A 159 2.19 -8.76 26.27
CA GLN A 159 3.36 -9.41 25.70
C GLN A 159 3.38 -9.30 24.16
N ASP A 160 2.23 -9.44 23.50
CA ASP A 160 2.14 -9.28 22.05
C ASP A 160 2.42 -7.83 21.61
N ILE A 161 1.94 -6.84 22.36
CA ILE A 161 2.26 -5.42 22.13
C ILE A 161 3.76 -5.20 22.31
N GLN A 162 4.34 -5.67 23.41
CA GLN A 162 5.77 -5.50 23.72
C GLN A 162 6.66 -6.12 22.64
N ARG A 163 6.36 -7.35 22.18
CA ARG A 163 7.10 -7.98 21.07
C ARG A 163 7.02 -7.19 19.77
N LEU A 164 5.87 -6.59 19.48
CA LEU A 164 5.66 -5.77 18.29
C LEU A 164 6.35 -4.40 18.37
N GLU A 165 6.60 -3.90 19.59
CA GLU A 165 7.31 -2.65 19.86
C GLU A 165 8.84 -2.85 19.92
N GLU A 166 9.32 -3.94 20.53
CA GLU A 166 10.74 -4.30 20.68
C GLU A 166 11.35 -4.89 19.40
N GLY A 167 10.54 -5.49 18.52
CA GLY A 167 10.98 -5.94 17.20
C GLY A 167 11.25 -4.81 16.19
N ARG A 168 11.44 -3.57 16.67
CA ARG A 168 11.88 -2.39 15.91
C ARG A 168 13.37 -2.16 16.07
#